data_AF-A0A946ADR3-F1
#
_entry.id   AF-A0A946ADR3-F1
#
_cell.length_a   1.000
_cell.length_b   1.000
_cell.length_c   1.000
_cell.angle_alpha   90.00
_cell.angle_beta   90.00
_cell.angle_gamma   90.00
#
_symmetry.space_group_name_H-M   'P 1'
#
loop_
_entity.id
_entity.type
_entity.pdbx_description
1 polymer ?
#
loop_
_entity_poly.entity_id
_entity_poly.type
_entity_poly.pdbx_seq_one_letter_code
_entity_poly.pdbx_strand_id
1 'polypeptide(L)' 'MQSPGQKPRIAEIAGVGLAGLATATAFAHQGWQVRVHERSKDLREIGAGIYLFENTLNALEELGVYDKVRNRASLRR' A
#
# COMPACT_ATOMS: atom_id res chain seq x y z
N MET A 1 20.89 14.74 -8.02
CA MET A 1 21.76 15.44 -7.05
C MET A 1 20.85 16.03 -5.97
N GLN A 2 20.70 15.35 -4.83
CA GLN A 2 19.91 15.87 -3.70
C GLN A 2 20.76 16.90 -2.94
N SER A 3 20.21 18.08 -2.68
CA SER A 3 20.89 19.15 -1.95
C SER A 3 21.23 18.70 -0.52
N PRO A 4 22.47 18.91 -0.04
CA PRO A 4 22.86 18.54 1.31
C PRO A 4 22.15 19.46 2.32
N GLY A 5 21.23 18.90 3.12
CA GLY A 5 20.61 19.63 4.25
C GLY A 5 19.10 19.44 4.47
N GLN A 6 18.37 18.70 3.60
CA GLN A 6 16.94 18.54 3.80
C GLN A 6 16.63 17.40 4.77
N LYS A 7 16.00 17.72 5.91
CA LYS A 7 15.49 16.71 6.87
C LYS A 7 14.62 15.69 6.13
N PRO A 8 14.70 14.39 6.47
CA PRO A 8 13.87 13.37 5.84
C PRO A 8 12.40 13.70 6.08
N ARG A 9 11.57 13.57 5.04
CA ARG A 9 10.12 13.72 5.17
C ARG A 9 9.59 12.49 5.89
N ILE A 10 8.76 12.71 6.92
CA ILE A 10 8.22 11.66 7.77
C ILE A 10 6.70 11.58 7.55
N ALA A 11 6.17 10.36 7.44
CA ALA A 11 4.74 10.09 7.40
C ALA A 11 4.35 9.06 8.46
N GLU A 12 3.32 9.41 9.23
CA GLU A 12 2.68 8.54 10.22
C GLU A 12 1.29 8.17 9.70
N ILE A 13 1.02 6.89 9.48
CA ILE A 13 -0.21 6.39 8.86
C ILE A 13 -0.98 5.56 9.87
N ALA A 14 -2.26 5.88 10.07
CA ALA A 14 -3.14 5.12 10.95
C ALA A 14 -3.99 4.12 10.14
N GLY A 15 -3.80 2.84 10.42
CA GLY A 15 -4.51 1.69 9.86
C GLY A 15 -3.65 0.83 8.93
N VAL A 16 -3.64 -0.48 9.16
CA VAL A 16 -2.96 -1.48 8.28
C VAL A 16 -3.99 -2.12 7.31
N GLY A 17 -4.93 -1.30 6.83
CA GLY A 17 -5.85 -1.68 5.76
C GLY A 17 -5.25 -1.46 4.37
N LEU A 18 -6.00 -1.82 3.33
CA LEU A 18 -5.59 -1.66 1.92
C LEU A 18 -5.12 -0.23 1.61
N ALA A 19 -5.90 0.78 2.00
CA ALA A 19 -5.55 2.19 1.76
C ALA A 19 -4.29 2.62 2.54
N GLY A 20 -4.15 2.19 3.80
CA GLY A 20 -2.99 2.53 4.62
C GLY A 20 -1.69 1.94 4.09
N LEU A 21 -1.72 0.66 3.70
CA LEU A 21 -0.58 -0.03 3.09
C LEU A 21 -0.23 0.53 1.70
N ALA A 22 -1.23 0.84 0.87
CA ALA A 22 -1.02 1.47 -0.43
C ALA A 22 -0.35 2.84 -0.26
N THR A 23 -0.87 3.67 0.65
CA THR A 23 -0.31 4.99 0.96
C THR A 23 1.11 4.89 1.48
N ALA A 24 1.36 3.95 2.41
CA ALA A 24 2.68 3.73 2.98
C ALA A 24 3.71 3.36 1.92
N THR A 25 3.33 2.47 1.00
CA THR A 25 4.17 2.03 -0.12
C THR A 25 4.47 3.18 -1.07
N ALA A 26 3.45 3.96 -1.45
CA ALA A 26 3.61 5.12 -2.32
C ALA A 26 4.58 6.17 -1.73
N PHE A 27 4.45 6.47 -0.44
CA PHE A 27 5.34 7.42 0.23
C PHE A 27 6.77 6.88 0.42
N ALA A 28 6.91 5.58 0.70
CA ALA A 28 8.20 4.93 0.76
C ALA A 28 8.92 4.97 -0.61
N HIS A 29 8.21 4.75 -1.72
CA HIS A 29 8.76 4.90 -3.08
C HIS A 29 9.23 6.34 -3.37
N GLN A 30 8.61 7.34 -2.74
CA GLN A 30 9.01 8.74 -2.83
C GLN A 30 10.13 9.13 -1.84
N GLY A 31 10.69 8.17 -1.11
CA GLY A 31 11.82 8.39 -0.19
C GLY A 31 11.43 8.95 1.18
N TRP A 32 10.16 8.87 1.58
CA TRP A 32 9.73 9.25 2.93
C TRP A 32 10.09 8.16 3.95
N GLN A 33 10.37 8.58 5.19
CA GLN A 33 10.35 7.67 6.33
C GLN A 33 8.91 7.45 6.77
N VAL A 34 8.40 6.23 6.58
CA VAL A 34 7.01 5.90 6.84
C VAL A 34 6.88 4.97 8.04
N ARG A 35 5.94 5.26 8.93
CA ARG A 35 5.52 4.36 10.01
C ARG A 35 4.00 4.19 9.95
N VAL A 36 3.56 2.93 10.05
CA VAL A 36 2.15 2.56 10.02
C VAL A 36 1.75 2.02 11.39
N HIS A 37 0.61 2.47 11.89
CA HIS A 37 0.04 2.08 13.18
C HIS A 37 -1.24 1.29 12.98
N GLU A 38 -1.46 0.22 13.72
CA GLU A 38 -2.73 -0.51 13.72
C GLU A 38 -3.18 -0.74 15.16
N ARG A 39 -4.48 -0.56 15.40
CA ARG A 39 -5.09 -0.79 16.72
C ARG A 39 -5.20 -2.28 17.02
N SER A 40 -5.50 -3.08 16.00
CA SER A 40 -5.65 -4.52 16.10
C SER A 40 -4.30 -5.19 16.33
N LYS A 41 -4.24 -6.16 17.24
CA LYS A 41 -3.03 -6.96 17.46
C LYS A 41 -2.76 -7.92 16.30
N ASP A 42 -3.82 -8.31 15.61
CA ASP A 42 -3.79 -9.28 14.51
C ASP A 42 -4.45 -8.70 13.26
N LEU A 43 -3.93 -9.10 12.10
CA LEU A 43 -4.57 -8.85 10.81
C LEU A 43 -5.81 -9.76 10.70
N ARG A 44 -6.99 -9.16 10.79
CA ARG A 44 -8.25 -9.89 10.65
C ARG A 44 -8.68 -9.90 9.20
N GLU A 45 -8.55 -11.05 8.55
CA GLU A 45 -9.22 -11.28 7.29
C GLU A 45 -10.69 -11.59 7.57
N ILE A 46 -11.59 -10.70 7.13
CA ILE A 46 -13.04 -10.86 7.32
C ILE A 46 -13.60 -11.95 6.37
N GLY A 47 -12.76 -12.55 5.52
CA GLY A 47 -13.18 -13.50 4.48
C GLY A 47 -14.04 -12.85 3.38
N ALA A 48 -14.16 -11.52 3.38
CA ALA A 48 -14.90 -10.76 2.38
C ALA A 48 -14.01 -10.49 1.16
N GLY A 49 -14.42 -11.00 -0.01
CA GLY A 49 -13.83 -10.61 -1.29
C GLY A 49 -14.28 -9.21 -1.70
N ILE A 50 -13.41 -8.49 -2.42
CA ILE A 50 -13.73 -7.20 -3.05
C ILE A 50 -13.47 -7.28 -4.55
N TYR A 51 -14.24 -6.54 -5.34
CA TYR A 51 -13.97 -6.38 -6.77
C TYR A 51 -12.93 -5.27 -6.98
N LEU A 52 -11.94 -5.55 -7.81
CA LEU A 52 -10.94 -4.57 -8.24
C LEU A 52 -11.26 -4.18 -9.69
N PHE A 53 -11.43 -2.89 -9.92
CA PHE A 53 -11.63 -2.33 -11.26
C PHE A 53 -10.30 -1.86 -11.87
N GLU A 54 -10.30 -1.52 -13.16
CA GLU A 54 -9.13 -1.10 -13.95
C GLU A 54 -8.23 -0.09 -13.22
N ASN A 55 -8.83 0.96 -12.64
CA ASN A 55 -8.10 2.00 -11.90
C ASN A 55 -7.31 1.44 -10.70
N THR A 56 -7.84 0.41 -10.05
CA THR A 56 -7.20 -0.23 -8.91
C THR A 56 -6.07 -1.14 -9.38
N LEU A 57 -6.26 -1.82 -10.51
CA LEU A 57 -5.21 -2.63 -11.14
C LEU A 57 -4.00 -1.76 -11.53
N ASN A 58 -4.25 -0.62 -12.18
CA ASN A 58 -3.21 0.35 -12.52
C ASN A 58 -2.47 0.87 -11.28
N ALA A 59 -3.20 1.18 -10.21
CA ALA A 59 -2.58 1.59 -8.95
C ALA A 59 -1.70 0.47 -8.35
N LEU A 60 -2.10 -0.79 -8.45
CA LEU A 60 -1.28 -1.92 -7.98
C LEU A 60 -0.03 -2.12 -8.84
N GLU A 61 -0.08 -1.79 -10.14
CA GLU A 61 1.09 -1.79 -11.02
C GLU A 61 2.09 -0.70 -10.61
N GLU A 62 1.62 0.53 -10.38
CA GLU A 62 2.46 1.64 -9.89
C GLU A 62 3.10 1.34 -8.53
N LEU A 63 2.38 0.61 -7.67
CA LEU A 63 2.88 0.14 -6.38
C LEU A 63 3.80 -1.09 -6.49
N GLY A 64 3.97 -1.69 -7.68
CA GLY A 64 4.84 -2.84 -7.92
C GLY A 64 4.35 -4.15 -7.31
N VAL A 65 3.06 -4.26 -7.01
CA VAL A 65 2.45 -5.43 -6.35
C VAL A 65 1.40 -6.14 -7.21
N TYR A 66 1.09 -5.60 -8.39
CA TYR A 66 0.08 -6.15 -9.32
C TYR A 66 0.22 -7.66 -9.53
N ASP A 67 1.38 -8.15 -9.96
CA ASP A 67 1.55 -9.59 -10.24
C ASP A 67 1.33 -10.47 -9.00
N LYS A 68 1.76 -10.00 -7.82
CA LYS A 68 1.55 -10.72 -6.55
C LYS A 68 0.07 -10.82 -6.19
N VAL A 69 -0.70 -9.75 -6.44
CA VAL A 69 -2.14 -9.71 -6.20
C VAL A 69 -2.87 -10.55 -7.25
N ARG A 70 -2.55 -10.39 -8.53
CA ARG A 70 -3.16 -11.14 -9.65
C ARG A 70 -3.01 -12.65 -9.46
N ASN A 71 -1.84 -13.11 -9.04
CA ASN A 71 -1.58 -14.55 -8.82
C ASN A 71 -2.41 -15.15 -7.67
N ARG A 72 -3.03 -14.34 -6.82
CA ARG A 72 -3.91 -14.77 -5.72
C ARG A 72 -5.39 -14.47 -5.99
N ALA A 73 -5.71 -13.74 -7.06
CA ALA A 73 -7.07 -13.35 -7.37
C ALA A 73 -7.84 -14.49 -8.04
N SER A 74 -9.10 -14.69 -7.66
CA SER A 74 -10.01 -15.55 -8.41
C SER A 74 -10.48 -14.80 -9.67
N LEU A 75 -9.80 -15.03 -10.79
CA LEU A 75 -10.22 -14.50 -12.09
C LEU A 75 -11.48 -15.23 -12.55
N ARG A 76 -12.64 -14.57 -12.42
CA ARG A 76 -13.88 -15.01 -13.05
C ARG A 76 -14.08 -14.21 -14.33
N ARG A 77 -14.09 -14.90 -15.47
CA ARG A 77 -14.45 -14.33 -16.78
C ARG A 77 -15.96 -14.25 -16.91
#